data_AF-A0A2L1U076-F1
#
_entry.id   AF-A0A2L1U076-F1
#
_cell.length_a   1.000
_cell.length_b   1.000
_cell.length_c   1.000
_cell.angle_alpha   90.00
_cell.angle_beta   90.00
_cell.angle_gamma   90.00
#
_symmetry.space_group_name_H-M   'P 1'
#
loop_
_entity.id
_entity.type
_entity.pdbx_description
1 polymer ?
#
loop_
_entity_poly.entity_id
_entity_poly.type
_entity_poly.pdbx_seq_one_letter_code
_entity_poly.pdbx_strand_id
1 'polypeptide(L)' 'MKISKINELPDILTAQSIAEYLGISRRRVYELFQLKPECGGIPNFEVGKSKRVYKDDLTQWIENKIKEKSTRIAN' A
#
# COMPACT_ATOMS: atom_id res chain seq x y z
N MET A 1 -7.05 -17.99 -0.65
CA MET A 1 -6.77 -16.55 -0.84
C MET A 1 -7.95 -15.96 -1.60
N LYS A 2 -8.69 -15.03 -1.00
CA LYS A 2 -9.87 -14.42 -1.66
C LYS A 2 -9.36 -13.25 -2.50
N ILE A 3 -9.39 -13.39 -3.83
CA ILE A 3 -9.03 -12.29 -4.73
C ILE A 3 -10.15 -11.25 -4.61
N SER A 4 -9.86 -10.09 -4.04
CA SER A 4 -10.80 -8.99 -3.90
C SER A 4 -10.42 -7.90 -4.89
N LYS A 5 -11.38 -7.38 -5.64
CA LYS A 5 -11.12 -6.22 -6.53
C LYS A 5 -10.92 -4.97 -5.68
N ILE A 6 -10.09 -4.03 -6.14
CA ILE A 6 -9.83 -2.77 -5.41
C ILE A 6 -11.12 -2.05 -5.00
N ASN A 7 -12.15 -2.06 -5.86
CA ASN A 7 -13.45 -1.40 -5.62
C ASN A 7 -14.31 -2.10 -4.56
N GLU A 8 -14.01 -3.34 -4.21
CA GLU A 8 -14.71 -4.11 -3.18
C GLU A 8 -14.08 -3.92 -1.80
N LEU A 9 -12.94 -3.23 -1.73
CA LEU A 9 -12.26 -2.94 -0.47
C LEU A 9 -12.91 -1.75 0.26
N PRO A 10 -12.92 -1.78 1.61
CA PRO A 10 -13.38 -0.66 2.41
C PRO A 10 -12.50 0.58 2.19
N ASP A 11 -13.05 1.76 2.46
CA ASP A 11 -12.34 3.03 2.28
C ASP A 11 -11.12 3.17 3.19
N ILE A 12 -11.13 2.47 4.34
CA ILE A 12 -10.01 2.40 5.27
C ILE A 12 -9.49 0.96 5.34
N LEU A 13 -8.22 0.79 4.98
CA LEU A 13 -7.54 -0.48 4.89
C LEU A 13 -6.68 -0.75 6.14
N THR A 14 -6.59 -2.03 6.50
CA THR A 14 -5.68 -2.52 7.53
C THR A 14 -4.38 -3.03 6.90
N ALA A 15 -3.34 -3.19 7.71
CA ALA A 15 -2.11 -3.85 7.25
C ALA A 15 -2.37 -5.26 6.70
N GLN A 16 -3.34 -5.98 7.28
CA GLN A 16 -3.68 -7.34 6.84
C GLN A 16 -4.39 -7.34 5.48
N SER A 17 -5.37 -6.45 5.27
CA SER A 17 -6.06 -6.36 3.98
C SER A 17 -5.13 -5.91 2.85
N ILE A 18 -4.19 -5.01 3.15
CA ILE A 18 -3.14 -4.60 2.18
C ILE A 18 -2.23 -5.79 1.84
N ALA A 19 -1.80 -6.55 2.85
CA ALA A 19 -0.97 -7.74 2.67
C ALA A 19 -1.65 -8.77 1.78
N GLU A 20 -2.94 -9.05 2.03
CA GLU A 20 -3.75 -9.96 1.24
C GLU A 20 -3.96 -9.47 -0.19
N TYR A 21 -4.25 -8.17 -0.36
CA TYR A 21 -4.48 -7.57 -1.67
C TYR A 21 -3.20 -7.56 -2.54
N LEU A 22 -2.05 -7.19 -1.95
CA LEU A 22 -0.78 -7.12 -2.66
C LEU A 22 -0.04 -8.47 -2.75
N GLY A 23 -0.51 -9.50 -2.05
CA GLY A 23 0.14 -10.81 -1.99
C GLY A 23 1.51 -10.79 -1.28
N ILE A 24 1.67 -9.95 -0.25
CA ILE A 24 2.92 -9.82 0.53
C ILE A 24 2.67 -10.10 2.02
N SER A 25 3.75 -10.24 2.79
CA SER A 25 3.59 -10.44 4.25
C SER A 25 3.11 -9.16 4.94
N ARG A 26 2.31 -9.31 6.01
CA ARG A 26 1.91 -8.18 6.86
C ARG A 26 3.12 -7.44 7.44
N ARG A 27 4.21 -8.15 7.74
CA ARG A 27 5.49 -7.54 8.14
C ARG A 27 6.01 -6.58 7.07
N ARG A 28 6.01 -7.01 5.79
CA ARG A 28 6.46 -6.16 4.68
C ARG A 28 5.63 -4.89 4.56
N VAL A 29 4.33 -4.96 4.82
CA VAL A 29 3.47 -3.77 4.88
C VAL A 29 3.93 -2.80 5.98
N TYR A 30 4.27 -3.29 7.18
CA TYR A 30 4.80 -2.42 8.24
C TYR A 30 6.16 -1.82 7.92
N GLU A 31 7.05 -2.54 7.24
CA GLU A 31 8.31 -1.98 6.74
C GLU A 31 8.03 -0.82 5.77
N LEU A 32 7.06 -0.99 4.85
CA LEU A 32 6.64 0.08 3.95
C LEU A 32 5.98 1.25 4.68
N PHE A 33 5.33 1.03 5.83
CA PHE A 33 4.80 2.11 6.68
C PHE A 33 5.86 2.90 7.44
N GLN A 34 7.09 2.39 7.55
CA GLN A 34 8.21 3.09 8.18
C GLN A 34 8.97 3.97 7.19
N LEU A 35 8.84 3.69 5.90
CA LEU A 35 9.42 4.52 4.85
C LEU A 35 8.56 5.76 4.64
N LYS A 36 9.22 6.86 4.27
CA LYS A 36 8.51 8.05 3.80
C LYS A 36 7.91 7.79 2.41
N PRO A 37 6.74 8.38 2.07
CA PRO A 37 6.12 8.20 0.75
C PRO A 37 7.06 8.53 -0.41
N GLU A 38 7.90 9.56 -0.28
CA GLU A 38 8.86 9.98 -1.31
C GLU A 38 9.98 8.95 -1.54
N CYS A 39 10.24 8.12 -0.53
CA CYS A 39 11.19 7.00 -0.60
C CYS A 39 10.49 5.66 -0.90
N GLY A 40 9.22 5.69 -1.29
CA GLY A 40 8.44 4.50 -1.65
C GLY A 40 7.66 3.86 -0.51
N GLY A 41 7.51 4.53 0.64
CA GLY A 41 6.64 4.09 1.71
C GLY A 41 5.15 4.21 1.38
N ILE A 42 4.33 3.42 2.06
CA ILE A 42 2.86 3.51 1.94
C ILE A 42 2.37 4.59 2.92
N PRO A 43 1.67 5.65 2.44
CA PRO A 43 1.04 6.64 3.29
C PRO A 43 0.10 5.97 4.29
N ASN A 44 0.15 6.37 5.56
CA ASN A 44 -0.65 5.76 6.61
C ASN A 44 -0.92 6.74 7.76
N PHE A 45 -1.95 6.45 8.53
CA PHE A 45 -2.27 7.14 9.78
C PHE A 45 -2.42 6.14 10.93
N GLU A 46 -2.25 6.63 12.15
CA GLU A 46 -2.26 5.81 13.36
C GLU A 46 -3.64 5.79 14.02
N VAL A 47 -4.04 4.60 14.48
CA VAL A 47 -5.20 4.37 15.33
C VAL A 47 -4.73 3.51 16.49
N GLY A 48 -4.31 4.16 17.59
CA GLY A 48 -3.57 3.51 18.66
C GLY A 48 -2.26 2.89 18.14
N LYS A 49 -2.00 1.61 18.46
CA LYS A 49 -0.82 0.88 17.97
C LYS A 49 -0.97 0.33 16.54
N SER A 50 -2.12 0.56 15.91
CA SER A 50 -2.40 0.09 14.56
C SER A 50 -2.21 1.18 13.53
N LYS A 51 -1.84 0.79 12.31
CA LYS A 51 -1.77 1.68 11.15
C LYS A 51 -2.92 1.39 10.18
N ARG A 52 -3.40 2.45 9.54
CA ARG A 52 -4.50 2.45 8.58
C ARG A 52 -4.12 3.26 7.35
N VAL A 53 -4.73 2.94 6.22
CA VAL A 53 -4.45 3.56 4.93
C VAL A 53 -5.77 3.83 4.24
N TYR A 54 -5.95 5.01 3.65
CA TYR A 54 -7.09 5.22 2.78
C TYR A 54 -6.92 4.43 1.48
N LYS A 55 -7.99 3.82 0.99
CA LYS A 55 -7.99 3.05 -0.27
C LYS A 55 -7.41 3.87 -1.43
N ASP A 56 -7.76 5.14 -1.51
CA ASP A 56 -7.30 6.04 -2.57
C ASP A 56 -5.79 6.28 -2.47
N ASP A 57 -5.25 6.45 -1.25
CA ASP A 57 -3.81 6.60 -1.03
C ASP A 57 -3.03 5.34 -1.46
N LEU A 58 -3.55 4.15 -1.13
CA LEU A 58 -2.92 2.90 -1.57
C LEU A 58 -2.96 2.78 -3.10
N THR A 59 -4.08 3.13 -3.72
CA THR A 59 -4.24 3.08 -5.18
C THR A 59 -3.25 4.02 -5.86
N GLN A 60 -3.14 5.26 -5.38
CA GLN A 60 -2.18 6.22 -5.88
C GLN A 60 -0.73 5.74 -5.68
N TRP A 61 -0.42 5.11 -4.55
CA TRP A 61 0.90 4.54 -4.29
C TRP A 61 1.26 3.44 -5.28
N ILE A 62 0.33 2.54 -5.63
CA ILE A 62 0.54 1.49 -6.65
C ILE A 62 0.83 2.11 -8.02
N GLU A 63 0.03 3.09 -8.44
CA GLU A 63 0.22 3.80 -9.70
C GLU A 63 1.59 4.48 -9.77
N ASN A 64 2.03 5.11 -8.67
CA ASN A 64 3.36 5.70 -8.58
C ASN A 64 4.46 4.64 -8.71
N LYS A 65 4.28 3.44 -8.13
CA LYS A 65 5.25 2.33 -8.30
C LYS A 65 5.34 1.80 -9.71
N ILE A 66 4.24 1.77 -10.45
CA ILE A 66 4.24 1.39 -11.86
C ILE A 66 5.00 2.45 -12.67
N LYS A 67 4.68 3.74 -12.47
CA LYS A 67 5.34 4.86 -13.15
C LYS A 67 6.84 4.91 -12.89
N GLU A 68 7.27 4.79 -11.63
CA GLU A 68 8.69 4.71 -11.25
C GLU A 68 9.43 3.62 -12.03
N LYS A 69 8.82 2.44 -12.16
CA LYS A 69 9.41 1.33 -12.92
C LYS A 69 9.52 1.65 -14.41
N SER A 70 8.48 2.22 -15.00
CA SER A 70 8.49 2.62 -16.41
C SER A 70 9.57 3.66 -16.71
N THR A 71 9.77 4.66 -15.83
CA THR A 71 10.82 5.67 -15.99
C THR A 71 12.23 5.08 -15.82
N ARG A 72 12.43 4.10 -14.94
CA ARG A 72 13.73 3.42 -14.77
C ARG A 72 14.14 2.55 -15.97
N ILE A 73 13.21 2.17 -16.84
CA ILE A 73 13.50 1.37 -18.05
C ILE A 73 13.87 2.27 -19.23
N ALA A 74 13.51 3.55 -19.20
CA ALA A 74 13.74 4.51 -20.29
C ALA A 74 15.07 5.29 -20.18
N ASN A 75 15.80 5.14 -19.07
CA ASN A 75 17.12 5.71 -18.82
C ASN A 75 18.18 4.62 -18.78
#